data_AF-A0A2G5V7Z5-F1
#
_entry.id   AF-A0A2G5V7Z5-F1
#
_cell.length_a   1.000
_cell.length_b   1.000
_cell.length_c   1.000
_cell.angle_alpha   90.00
_cell.angle_beta   90.00
_cell.angle_gamma   90.00
#
_symmetry.space_group_name_H-M   'P 1'
#
loop_
_entity.id
_entity.type
_entity.pdbx_description
1 polymer ?
#
loop_
_entity_poly.entity_id
_entity_poly.type
_entity_poly.pdbx_seq_one_letter_code
_entity_poly.pdbx_strand_id
1 'polypeptide(L)'
;MRNKEEFKLLPEAKLNEIRQKTAKTVISNLIGASSNMNDDFKQCLIFLEGAIHSNFKATLCDGVERNAYQFMKYMKQNAKLYWYKWERNLNYTLEETDRNSLNFDISFNMPDKTGTTSVRLDWSVKMIATFHTRRYYHITELKQSGTCANAGDVVPFNPRDSAADDKNATVMWFQGAFAPKFPAWSDSDISNLPTHFLQLLNTSVQINVCHEKKVEEVKYTKEQFLSWYRHFGVMWAVPDSSHFTHQLLDMGDKFISGRVTMKLVMRSVKDAPERDWQFKYVATHYGEDWELSSLNVLCNDAVEYKDESYLHIRKIIAERFVENVEEMEKYAIPPRWWATVEFVKAFTKNGKVKMLWCDARSDNEVTELDMFTFDRQQRYNLKFTKYWFDRAEPSLPAKDRDEFHFKTISQADVENPEYTYEHEWTFTIKWDEMDQMYYLTRIRMSCGIELKDGIPVDANYMVFNFGGKRH
;
A
#
# COMPACT_ATOMS: atom_id res chain seq x y z
N MET A 1 18.91 -39.42 -7.38
CA MET A 1 19.21 -40.66 -6.63
C MET A 1 20.72 -40.91 -6.47
N ARG A 2 21.55 -40.84 -7.53
CA ARG A 2 23.01 -41.08 -7.44
C ARG A 2 23.74 -40.22 -6.39
N ASN A 3 23.40 -38.92 -6.29
CA ASN A 3 24.00 -38.00 -5.31
C ASN A 3 23.65 -38.32 -3.84
N LYS A 4 22.52 -38.98 -3.56
CA LYS A 4 22.08 -39.26 -2.18
C LYS A 4 22.89 -40.39 -1.55
N GLU A 5 23.14 -41.46 -2.31
CA GLU A 5 23.95 -42.59 -1.85
C GLU A 5 25.43 -42.20 -1.73
N GLU A 6 25.96 -41.41 -2.68
CA GLU A 6 27.32 -40.88 -2.60
C GLU A 6 27.50 -39.96 -1.37
N PHE A 7 26.52 -39.11 -1.08
CA PHE A 7 26.58 -38.21 0.07
C PHE A 7 26.58 -38.92 1.42
N LYS A 8 25.86 -40.05 1.55
CA LYS A 8 25.87 -40.87 2.77
C LYS A 8 27.26 -41.42 3.09
N LEU A 9 28.07 -41.68 2.06
CA LEU A 9 29.39 -42.30 2.18
C LEU A 9 30.54 -41.29 2.30
N LEU A 10 30.27 -39.98 2.25
CA LEU A 10 31.32 -38.97 2.33
C LEU A 10 31.97 -38.95 3.72
N PRO A 11 33.32 -38.89 3.81
CA PRO A 11 34.00 -38.65 5.09
C PRO A 11 33.62 -37.31 5.70
N GLU A 12 33.63 -37.20 7.03
CA GLU A 12 33.21 -35.98 7.75
C GLU A 12 34.02 -34.74 7.35
N ALA A 13 35.33 -34.88 7.09
CA ALA A 13 36.17 -33.79 6.60
C ALA A 13 35.67 -33.20 5.26
N LYS A 14 35.25 -34.07 4.33
CA LYS A 14 34.73 -33.66 3.02
C LYS A 14 33.31 -33.10 3.13
N LEU A 15 32.51 -33.63 4.04
CA LEU A 15 31.19 -33.09 4.37
C LEU A 15 31.31 -31.66 4.93
N ASN A 16 32.27 -31.42 5.81
CA ASN A 16 32.54 -30.10 6.38
C ASN A 16 33.02 -29.09 5.32
N GLU A 17 33.83 -29.52 4.35
CA GLU A 17 34.20 -28.67 3.20
C GLU A 17 32.95 -28.26 2.39
N ILE A 18 32.05 -29.21 2.11
CA ILE A 18 30.79 -28.94 1.41
C ILE A 18 29.91 -27.97 2.21
N ARG A 19 29.76 -28.19 3.53
CA ARG A 19 28.99 -27.31 4.43
C ARG A 19 29.53 -25.89 4.42
N GLN A 20 30.85 -25.71 4.61
CA GLN A 20 31.50 -24.40 4.57
C GLN A 20 31.32 -23.70 3.22
N LYS A 21 31.52 -24.42 2.11
CA LYS A 21 31.34 -23.86 0.76
C LYS A 21 29.89 -23.46 0.50
N THR A 22 28.94 -24.27 0.95
CA THR A 22 27.51 -24.00 0.80
C THR A 22 27.12 -22.76 1.61
N ALA A 23 27.50 -22.70 2.90
CA ALA A 23 27.24 -21.56 3.77
C ALA A 23 27.81 -20.26 3.19
N LYS A 24 29.09 -20.26 2.79
CA LYS A 24 29.73 -19.09 2.15
C LYS A 24 29.01 -18.63 0.89
N THR A 25 28.52 -19.57 0.09
CA THR A 25 27.79 -19.25 -1.14
C THR A 25 26.44 -18.62 -0.81
N VAL A 26 25.67 -19.20 0.13
CA VAL A 26 24.39 -18.63 0.56
C VAL A 26 24.59 -17.23 1.16
N ILE A 27 25.58 -17.08 2.05
CA ILE A 27 25.99 -15.81 2.65
C ILE A 27 26.26 -14.73 1.60
N SER A 28 27.12 -15.04 0.62
CA SER A 28 27.48 -14.09 -0.44
C SER A 28 26.25 -13.63 -1.22
N ASN A 29 25.32 -14.55 -1.51
CA ASN A 29 24.10 -14.23 -2.24
C ASN A 29 23.07 -13.49 -1.38
N LEU A 30 22.98 -13.73 -0.08
CA LEU A 30 22.13 -12.94 0.82
C LEU A 30 22.61 -11.48 0.88
N ILE A 31 23.91 -11.26 1.02
CA ILE A 31 24.51 -9.91 1.03
C ILE A 31 24.32 -9.25 -0.34
N GLY A 32 24.67 -9.95 -1.42
CA GLY A 32 24.53 -9.45 -2.78
C GLY A 32 23.09 -9.15 -3.19
N ALA A 33 22.11 -9.90 -2.66
CA ALA A 33 20.69 -9.64 -2.88
C ALA A 33 20.11 -8.55 -1.94
N SER A 34 20.86 -8.10 -0.93
CA SER A 34 20.40 -7.07 0.01
C SER A 34 20.52 -5.65 -0.54
N SER A 35 21.10 -5.44 -1.73
CA SER A 35 21.20 -4.12 -2.35
C SER A 35 21.10 -4.20 -3.87
N ASN A 36 20.24 -3.36 -4.46
CA ASN A 36 20.08 -3.25 -5.91
C ASN A 36 21.27 -2.57 -6.61
N MET A 37 22.20 -1.97 -5.85
CA MET A 37 23.45 -1.40 -6.35
C MET A 37 24.55 -2.45 -6.59
N ASN A 38 24.31 -3.72 -6.24
CA ASN A 38 25.23 -4.80 -6.56
C ASN A 38 25.06 -5.21 -8.03
N ASP A 39 26.15 -5.24 -8.80
CA ASP A 39 26.12 -5.62 -10.22
C ASP A 39 25.56 -7.04 -10.43
N ASP A 40 25.78 -7.93 -9.47
CA ASP A 40 25.30 -9.32 -9.48
C ASP A 40 23.92 -9.50 -8.79
N PHE A 41 23.22 -8.41 -8.45
CA PHE A 41 21.96 -8.45 -7.68
C PHE A 41 20.94 -9.47 -8.24
N LYS A 42 20.72 -9.46 -9.57
CA LYS A 42 19.77 -10.38 -10.23
C LYS A 42 20.21 -11.84 -10.12
N GLN A 43 21.50 -12.10 -10.29
CA GLN A 43 22.11 -13.42 -10.19
C GLN A 43 22.01 -13.94 -8.75
N CYS A 44 22.19 -13.07 -7.76
CA CYS A 44 22.00 -13.41 -6.35
C CYS A 44 20.56 -13.80 -6.04
N LEU A 45 19.57 -13.06 -6.55
CA LEU A 45 18.16 -13.42 -6.38
C LEU A 45 17.83 -14.77 -7.03
N ILE A 46 18.28 -15.00 -8.27
CA ILE A 46 18.08 -16.28 -8.97
C ILE A 46 18.72 -17.44 -8.19
N PHE A 47 19.91 -17.21 -7.62
CA PHE A 47 20.58 -18.21 -6.80
C PHE A 47 19.75 -18.58 -5.56
N LEU A 48 19.24 -17.58 -4.84
CA LEU A 48 18.43 -17.74 -3.63
C LEU A 48 17.11 -18.44 -3.95
N GLU A 49 16.41 -18.02 -5.00
CA GLU A 49 15.17 -18.66 -5.47
C GLU A 49 15.39 -20.15 -5.75
N GLY A 50 16.48 -20.50 -6.43
CA GLY A 50 16.86 -21.91 -6.66
C GLY A 50 17.45 -22.63 -5.44
N ALA A 51 17.79 -21.93 -4.36
CA ALA A 51 18.28 -22.50 -3.11
C ALA A 51 17.15 -22.83 -2.13
N ILE A 52 15.99 -22.21 -2.29
CA ILE A 52 14.85 -22.31 -1.40
C ILE A 52 14.12 -23.64 -1.60
N HIS A 53 13.75 -24.29 -0.50
CA HIS A 53 12.96 -25.52 -0.49
C HIS A 53 11.46 -25.22 -0.68
N SER A 54 10.67 -26.21 -1.11
CA SER A 54 9.22 -26.04 -1.31
C SER A 54 8.45 -25.69 -0.02
N ASN A 55 8.94 -26.15 1.12
CA ASN A 55 8.33 -25.91 2.44
C ASN A 55 9.00 -24.76 3.20
N PHE A 56 9.60 -23.82 2.48
CA PHE A 56 10.36 -22.73 3.07
C PHE A 56 9.51 -21.73 3.86
N LYS A 57 10.08 -21.23 4.95
CA LYS A 57 9.53 -20.18 5.80
C LYS A 57 10.61 -19.14 6.11
N ALA A 58 10.25 -17.86 6.04
CA ALA A 58 11.07 -16.77 6.52
C ALA A 58 10.35 -16.03 7.64
N THR A 59 11.03 -15.73 8.75
CA THR A 59 10.58 -14.76 9.73
C THR A 59 11.45 -13.52 9.58
N LEU A 60 10.86 -12.40 9.19
CA LEU A 60 11.60 -11.17 8.94
C LEU A 60 11.60 -10.28 10.19
N CYS A 61 12.20 -9.09 10.07
CA CYS A 61 12.31 -8.13 11.17
C CYS A 61 10.96 -7.72 11.81
N ASP A 62 9.85 -7.85 11.09
CA ASP A 62 8.49 -7.58 11.58
C ASP A 62 7.92 -8.74 12.42
N GLY A 63 8.64 -9.85 12.54
CA GLY A 63 8.23 -11.06 13.25
C GLY A 63 7.19 -11.89 12.50
N VAL A 64 6.79 -11.49 11.29
CA VAL A 64 5.73 -12.17 10.55
C VAL A 64 6.32 -13.22 9.60
N GLU A 65 5.70 -14.40 9.58
CA GLU A 65 6.14 -15.50 8.72
C GLU A 65 5.79 -15.21 7.24
N ARG A 66 6.70 -15.58 6.34
CA ARG A 66 6.60 -15.42 4.89
C ARG A 66 6.95 -16.72 4.18
N ASN A 67 6.19 -17.05 3.13
CA ASN A 67 6.54 -18.14 2.23
C ASN A 67 7.64 -17.70 1.23
N ALA A 68 8.08 -18.62 0.37
CA ALA A 68 9.14 -18.37 -0.61
C ALA A 68 8.86 -17.19 -1.55
N TYR A 69 7.62 -17.10 -2.06
CA TYR A 69 7.21 -16.02 -2.96
C TYR A 69 7.28 -14.66 -2.25
N GLN A 70 6.69 -14.57 -1.05
CA GLN A 70 6.67 -13.32 -0.28
C GLN A 70 8.08 -12.92 0.17
N PHE A 71 8.93 -13.88 0.54
CA PHE A 71 10.33 -13.61 0.88
C PHE A 71 11.12 -13.06 -0.31
N MET A 72 10.98 -13.65 -1.50
CA MET A 72 11.67 -13.15 -2.70
C MET A 72 11.15 -11.77 -3.11
N LYS A 73 9.86 -11.50 -2.92
CA LYS A 73 9.26 -10.16 -3.08
C LYS A 73 9.87 -9.17 -2.08
N TYR A 74 9.96 -9.54 -0.80
CA TYR A 74 10.61 -8.74 0.24
C TYR A 74 12.06 -8.41 -0.11
N MET A 75 12.88 -9.40 -0.51
CA MET A 75 14.28 -9.17 -0.88
C MET A 75 14.42 -8.15 -2.02
N LYS A 76 13.57 -8.24 -3.06
CA LYS A 76 13.55 -7.27 -4.16
C LYS A 76 13.18 -5.86 -3.71
N GLN A 77 12.21 -5.74 -2.81
CA GLN A 77 11.73 -4.46 -2.30
C GLN A 77 12.75 -3.81 -1.35
N ASN A 78 13.29 -4.59 -0.41
CA ASN A 78 14.21 -4.12 0.62
C ASN A 78 15.59 -3.76 0.06
N ALA A 79 16.00 -4.39 -1.05
CA ALA A 79 17.26 -4.07 -1.73
C ALA A 79 17.37 -2.62 -2.22
N LYS A 80 16.27 -1.89 -2.30
CA LYS A 80 16.28 -0.46 -2.60
C LYS A 80 16.88 0.37 -1.47
N LEU A 81 16.71 -0.07 -0.23
CA LEU A 81 16.99 0.73 0.96
C LEU A 81 18.47 0.81 1.32
N TYR A 82 19.31 -0.08 0.79
CA TYR A 82 20.70 -0.19 1.24
C TYR A 82 21.71 0.09 0.13
N TRP A 83 22.80 0.75 0.48
CA TRP A 83 23.99 0.81 -0.34
C TRP A 83 24.72 -0.52 -0.31
N TYR A 84 25.18 -0.97 -1.47
CA TYR A 84 26.02 -2.17 -1.52
C TYR A 84 27.36 -1.89 -0.85
N LYS A 85 27.68 -2.69 0.17
CA LYS A 85 28.99 -2.68 0.82
C LYS A 85 29.48 -4.10 0.93
N TRP A 86 30.49 -4.45 0.14
CA TRP A 86 31.13 -5.75 0.25
C TRP A 86 31.97 -5.83 1.52
N GLU A 87 31.70 -6.85 2.34
CA GLU A 87 32.43 -7.10 3.58
C GLU A 87 33.40 -8.27 3.35
N ARG A 88 34.71 -7.98 3.31
CA ARG A 88 35.75 -8.99 3.01
C ARG A 88 35.93 -10.01 4.12
N ASN A 89 35.60 -9.65 5.37
CA ASN A 89 35.82 -10.45 6.56
C ASN A 89 34.50 -10.69 7.29
N LEU A 90 33.60 -11.44 6.66
CA LEU A 90 32.33 -11.83 7.27
C LEU A 90 32.55 -12.94 8.28
N ASN A 91 32.32 -12.61 9.55
CA ASN A 91 32.24 -13.63 10.60
C ASN A 91 30.86 -14.29 10.52
N TYR A 92 30.86 -15.60 10.31
CA TYR A 92 29.67 -16.43 10.37
C TYR A 92 29.95 -17.63 11.26
N THR A 93 28.93 -18.14 11.92
CA THR A 93 29.03 -19.26 12.84
C THR A 93 28.30 -20.45 12.25
N LEU A 94 29.00 -21.58 12.10
CA LEU A 94 28.37 -22.85 11.71
C LEU A 94 27.93 -23.58 12.98
N GLU A 95 26.66 -23.98 13.06
CA GLU A 95 26.19 -24.83 14.14
C GLU A 95 26.60 -26.29 13.89
N GLU A 96 26.92 -26.99 14.97
CA GLU A 96 27.13 -28.44 14.91
C GLU A 96 25.79 -29.13 14.64
N THR A 97 25.70 -29.80 13.49
CA THR A 97 24.46 -30.37 12.96
C THR A 97 24.70 -31.77 12.41
N ASP A 98 23.63 -32.57 12.33
CA ASP A 98 23.70 -33.88 11.69
C ASP A 98 24.00 -33.76 10.18
N ARG A 99 24.35 -34.89 9.54
CA ARG A 99 24.74 -34.94 8.13
C ARG A 99 23.71 -34.36 7.15
N ASN A 100 22.43 -34.43 7.49
CA ASN A 100 21.33 -33.99 6.64
C ASN A 100 20.89 -32.55 6.92
N SER A 101 21.53 -31.89 7.89
CA SER A 101 21.26 -30.51 8.26
C SER A 101 22.51 -29.64 8.11
N LEU A 102 22.27 -28.37 7.82
CA LEU A 102 23.28 -27.33 7.81
C LEU A 102 22.61 -26.06 8.32
N ASN A 103 23.08 -25.60 9.48
CA ASN A 103 22.62 -24.36 10.08
C ASN A 103 23.81 -23.42 10.29
N PHE A 104 23.57 -22.13 10.09
CA PHE A 104 24.57 -21.11 10.36
C PHE A 104 23.91 -19.76 10.60
N ASP A 105 24.63 -18.93 11.36
CA ASP A 105 24.28 -17.54 11.61
C ASP A 105 25.29 -16.62 10.95
N ILE A 106 24.82 -15.49 10.45
CA ILE A 106 25.66 -14.42 9.92
C ILE A 106 25.15 -13.05 10.33
N SER A 107 26.10 -12.14 10.59
CA SER A 107 25.86 -10.72 10.84
C SER A 107 26.67 -9.89 9.86
N PHE A 108 26.04 -8.90 9.22
CA PHE A 108 26.75 -7.93 8.39
C PHE A 108 26.10 -6.55 8.44
N ASN A 109 26.89 -5.53 8.10
CA ASN A 109 26.49 -4.14 8.22
C ASN A 109 26.29 -3.50 6.83
N MET A 110 25.11 -2.94 6.59
CA MET A 110 24.74 -2.27 5.35
C MET A 110 24.47 -0.78 5.60
N PRO A 111 25.11 0.14 4.86
CA PRO A 111 24.73 1.55 4.93
C PRO A 111 23.34 1.75 4.33
N ASP A 112 22.47 2.44 5.05
CA ASP A 112 21.13 2.80 4.57
C ASP A 112 21.18 4.02 3.63
N LYS A 113 20.39 3.98 2.55
CA LYS A 113 20.35 5.05 1.55
C LYS A 113 19.71 6.33 2.05
N THR A 114 18.91 6.27 3.11
CA THR A 114 18.31 7.47 3.73
C THR A 114 19.29 8.26 4.60
N GLY A 115 20.53 7.78 4.76
CA GLY A 115 21.69 8.67 4.87
C GLY A 115 22.27 8.92 6.25
N THR A 116 21.97 8.13 7.30
CA THR A 116 22.52 8.42 8.65
C THR A 116 23.01 7.22 9.46
N THR A 117 22.57 5.98 9.21
CA THR A 117 22.99 4.80 9.99
C THR A 117 23.44 3.59 9.18
N SER A 118 24.38 2.83 9.74
CA SER A 118 24.68 1.47 9.29
C SER A 118 23.72 0.50 9.95
N VAL A 119 22.99 -0.26 9.15
CA VAL A 119 22.02 -1.26 9.60
C VAL A 119 22.72 -2.60 9.72
N ARG A 120 22.64 -3.22 10.90
CA ARG A 120 23.10 -4.57 11.13
C ARG A 120 21.98 -5.53 10.75
N LEU A 121 22.26 -6.40 9.79
CA LEU A 121 21.39 -7.49 9.39
C LEU A 121 21.97 -8.80 9.93
N ASP A 122 21.21 -9.43 10.82
CA ASP A 122 21.52 -10.74 11.34
C ASP A 122 20.61 -11.77 10.65
N TRP A 123 21.17 -12.87 10.16
CA TRP A 123 20.44 -13.95 9.53
C TRP A 123 20.79 -15.27 10.20
N SER A 124 19.77 -15.96 10.68
CA SER A 124 19.86 -17.37 11.04
C SER A 124 19.29 -18.22 9.90
N VAL A 125 20.10 -19.16 9.41
CA VAL A 125 19.78 -19.96 8.22
C VAL A 125 19.74 -21.43 8.60
N LYS A 126 18.62 -22.10 8.29
CA LYS A 126 18.51 -23.56 8.39
C LYS A 126 18.31 -24.18 7.02
N MET A 127 19.06 -25.24 6.77
CA MET A 127 19.03 -25.96 5.52
C MET A 127 18.92 -27.47 5.74
N ILE A 128 18.29 -28.16 4.81
CA ILE A 128 18.19 -29.62 4.80
C ILE A 128 18.78 -30.19 3.51
N ALA A 129 19.31 -31.41 3.59
CA ALA A 129 19.83 -32.14 2.45
C ALA A 129 18.67 -32.75 1.63
N THR A 130 18.42 -32.22 0.43
CA THR A 130 17.29 -32.70 -0.41
C THR A 130 17.73 -33.39 -1.69
N PHE A 131 18.99 -33.22 -2.11
CA PHE A 131 19.55 -33.80 -3.35
C PHE A 131 18.73 -33.51 -4.62
N HIS A 132 17.85 -32.50 -4.58
CA HIS A 132 17.14 -31.99 -5.73
C HIS A 132 18.07 -31.02 -6.45
N THR A 133 18.19 -31.12 -7.78
CA THR A 133 19.14 -30.32 -8.58
C THR A 133 20.62 -30.59 -8.20
N ARG A 134 21.58 -29.85 -8.77
CA ARG A 134 23.03 -30.01 -8.52
C ARG A 134 23.47 -29.49 -7.13
N ARG A 135 22.58 -29.41 -6.14
CA ARG A 135 22.82 -28.85 -4.80
C ARG A 135 22.61 -29.92 -3.72
N TYR A 136 23.46 -29.89 -2.69
CA TYR A 136 23.34 -30.81 -1.56
C TYR A 136 22.30 -30.35 -0.55
N TYR A 137 22.28 -29.05 -0.24
CA TYR A 137 21.38 -28.47 0.76
C TYR A 137 20.46 -27.41 0.15
N HIS A 138 19.25 -27.30 0.71
CA HIS A 138 18.27 -26.26 0.40
C HIS A 138 17.82 -25.55 1.66
N ILE A 139 17.55 -24.25 1.53
CA ILE A 139 17.11 -23.39 2.63
C ILE A 139 15.66 -23.73 2.96
N THR A 140 15.41 -24.08 4.22
CA THR A 140 14.05 -24.33 4.74
C THR A 140 13.57 -23.23 5.66
N GLU A 141 14.47 -22.58 6.39
CA GLU A 141 14.12 -21.52 7.33
C GLU A 141 15.14 -20.39 7.25
N LEU A 142 14.64 -19.16 7.20
CA LEU A 142 15.43 -17.95 7.43
C LEU A 142 14.80 -17.14 8.55
N LYS A 143 15.62 -16.67 9.49
CA LYS A 143 15.20 -15.65 10.45
C LYS A 143 16.08 -14.43 10.31
N GLN A 144 15.47 -13.29 10.07
CA GLN A 144 16.16 -12.00 10.03
C GLN A 144 15.98 -11.28 11.36
N SER A 145 17.07 -10.80 11.93
CA SER A 145 17.10 -9.96 13.12
C SER A 145 18.20 -8.90 12.98
N GLY A 146 18.64 -8.32 14.10
CA GLY A 146 19.62 -7.24 14.13
C GLY A 146 18.94 -5.88 14.32
N THR A 147 19.61 -4.80 13.89
CA THR A 147 19.01 -3.46 14.05
C THR A 147 17.89 -3.23 13.05
N CYS A 148 17.84 -3.97 11.94
CA CYS A 148 16.75 -3.99 10.96
C CYS A 148 16.22 -2.58 10.62
N ALA A 149 16.54 -2.01 9.45
CA ALA A 149 16.07 -0.66 9.10
C ALA A 149 14.55 -0.45 9.25
N ASN A 150 13.80 -1.56 9.17
CA ASN A 150 12.35 -1.63 9.28
C ASN A 150 11.83 -2.07 10.67
N ALA A 151 12.70 -2.32 11.66
CA ALA A 151 12.28 -2.68 13.02
C ALA A 151 12.90 -1.84 14.15
N GLY A 152 14.17 -1.40 14.07
CA GLY A 152 14.85 -0.52 15.05
C GLY A 152 14.76 -0.94 16.53
N ASP A 153 15.55 -0.33 17.43
CA ASP A 153 15.28 -0.46 18.87
C ASP A 153 14.00 0.32 19.21
N VAL A 154 13.02 -0.35 19.82
CA VAL A 154 11.82 0.32 20.35
C VAL A 154 12.25 1.05 21.60
N VAL A 155 12.58 2.34 21.48
CA VAL A 155 12.67 3.20 22.66
C VAL A 155 11.26 3.74 22.94
N PRO A 156 10.54 3.23 23.94
CA PRO A 156 9.33 3.91 24.41
C PRO A 156 9.76 5.29 24.91
N PHE A 157 9.38 6.33 24.16
CA PHE A 157 9.66 7.71 24.54
C PHE A 157 8.84 8.05 25.79
N ASN A 158 9.54 8.33 26.89
CA ASN A 158 8.93 8.72 28.16
C ASN A 158 9.13 10.24 28.34
N PRO A 159 8.06 11.06 28.28
CA PRO A 159 8.16 12.51 28.07
C PRO A 159 8.60 13.31 29.33
N ARG A 160 9.56 12.83 30.14
CA ARG A 160 9.80 13.36 31.49
C ARG A 160 11.21 13.85 31.85
N ASP A 161 12.16 13.92 30.93
CA ASP A 161 13.48 14.51 31.26
C ASP A 161 13.61 15.96 30.78
N SER A 162 13.46 16.88 31.74
CA SER A 162 13.40 18.34 31.64
C SER A 162 14.74 19.04 31.33
N ALA A 163 15.69 18.33 30.72
CA ALA A 163 16.92 18.91 30.16
C ALA A 163 17.01 18.69 28.63
N ALA A 164 16.04 17.97 28.05
CA ALA A 164 15.93 17.62 26.64
C ALA A 164 14.76 18.34 25.95
N ASP A 165 14.30 19.47 26.48
CA ASP A 165 13.00 20.08 26.13
C ASP A 165 12.85 20.41 24.63
N ASP A 166 13.87 20.96 23.96
CA ASP A 166 13.75 21.31 22.53
C ASP A 166 13.79 20.07 21.61
N LYS A 167 14.69 19.12 21.87
CA LYS A 167 14.79 17.88 21.07
C LYS A 167 13.55 17.01 21.26
N ASN A 168 13.08 16.89 22.51
CA ASN A 168 11.84 16.20 22.84
C ASN A 168 10.63 16.90 22.20
N ALA A 169 10.59 18.23 22.21
CA ALA A 169 9.54 18.99 21.53
C ALA A 169 9.55 18.76 20.02
N THR A 170 10.71 18.74 19.36
CA THR A 170 10.80 18.47 17.92
C THR A 170 10.35 17.04 17.59
N VAL A 171 10.78 16.03 18.36
CA VAL A 171 10.33 14.64 18.17
C VAL A 171 8.83 14.52 18.39
N MET A 172 8.29 15.15 19.45
CA MET A 172 6.85 15.21 19.71
C MET A 172 6.09 15.93 18.60
N TRP A 173 6.66 16.96 18.01
CA TRP A 173 6.05 17.68 16.90
C TRP A 173 5.97 16.84 15.63
N PHE A 174 7.04 16.13 15.27
CA PHE A 174 6.98 15.15 14.16
C PHE A 174 6.00 14.01 14.47
N GLN A 175 5.98 13.49 15.69
CA GLN A 175 4.98 12.51 16.12
C GLN A 175 3.55 13.04 15.95
N GLY A 176 3.29 14.27 16.37
CA GLY A 176 2.00 14.93 16.22
C GLY A 176 1.61 15.16 14.75
N ALA A 177 2.57 15.51 13.90
CA ALA A 177 2.32 15.74 12.47
C ALA A 177 1.86 14.47 11.72
N PHE A 178 2.31 13.29 12.17
CA PHE A 178 1.92 12.00 11.63
C PHE A 178 0.81 11.31 12.43
N ALA A 179 0.23 11.96 13.43
CA ALA A 179 -0.90 11.44 14.19
C ALA A 179 -2.24 11.78 13.52
N PRO A 180 -3.23 10.87 13.54
CA PRO A 180 -4.59 11.17 13.11
C PRO A 180 -5.20 12.20 14.08
N LYS A 181 -5.94 13.17 13.54
CA LYS A 181 -6.68 14.26 14.23
C LYS A 181 -6.43 14.38 15.74
N PHE A 182 -5.51 15.26 16.13
CA PHE A 182 -5.53 15.85 17.48
C PHE A 182 -6.82 16.69 17.60
N PRO A 183 -7.50 16.78 18.77
CA PRO A 183 -8.87 17.29 18.90
C PRO A 183 -9.13 18.75 18.46
N ALA A 184 -8.12 19.50 18.04
CA ALA A 184 -8.23 20.94 17.93
C ALA A 184 -8.61 21.44 16.52
N TRP A 185 -8.32 20.72 15.44
CA TRP A 185 -8.27 21.37 14.11
C TRP A 185 -9.29 20.75 13.14
N SER A 186 -10.27 21.57 12.74
CA SER A 186 -11.37 21.22 11.85
C SER A 186 -10.95 21.38 10.39
N ASP A 187 -11.06 20.30 9.60
CA ASP A 187 -11.67 20.36 8.26
C ASP A 187 -12.01 18.97 7.71
N SER A 188 -12.85 19.01 6.69
CA SER A 188 -13.70 18.00 6.02
C SER A 188 -12.96 16.97 5.16
N ASP A 189 -11.84 16.43 5.63
CA ASP A 189 -11.07 15.46 4.84
C ASP A 189 -11.69 14.05 4.86
N ILE A 190 -11.92 13.50 3.66
CA ILE A 190 -12.54 12.18 3.40
C ILE A 190 -11.69 11.04 4.00
N SER A 191 -10.38 11.26 4.18
CA SER A 191 -9.48 10.29 4.83
C SER A 191 -9.31 10.59 6.31
N ASN A 192 -9.51 9.59 7.18
CA ASN A 192 -9.03 9.62 8.57
C ASN A 192 -7.50 9.45 8.67
N LEU A 193 -6.78 9.61 7.55
CA LEU A 193 -5.32 9.56 7.51
C LEU A 193 -4.70 10.90 7.96
N PRO A 194 -3.50 10.91 8.55
CA PRO A 194 -2.83 12.14 8.98
C PRO A 194 -2.44 13.03 7.79
N THR A 195 -2.95 14.26 7.71
CA THR A 195 -2.61 15.18 6.63
C THR A 195 -1.64 16.29 7.04
N HIS A 196 -1.40 16.48 8.34
CA HIS A 196 -0.55 17.57 8.84
C HIS A 196 0.90 17.48 8.36
N PHE A 197 1.50 16.28 8.34
CA PHE A 197 2.87 16.12 7.85
C PHE A 197 3.05 16.55 6.38
N LEU A 198 1.98 16.60 5.58
CA LEU A 198 2.03 17.08 4.19
C LEU A 198 2.42 18.55 4.11
N GLN A 199 2.14 19.34 5.15
CA GLN A 199 2.55 20.74 5.25
C GLN A 199 4.07 20.89 5.43
N LEU A 200 4.74 19.83 5.89
CA LEU A 200 6.19 19.79 6.09
C LEU A 200 6.97 19.53 4.79
N LEU A 201 6.25 19.20 3.71
CA LEU A 201 6.85 18.98 2.40
C LEU A 201 7.16 20.34 1.75
N ASN A 202 8.41 20.77 1.83
CA ASN A 202 8.94 21.82 0.96
C ASN A 202 9.35 21.24 -0.42
N THR A 203 9.87 22.08 -1.32
CA THR A 203 10.30 21.65 -2.68
C THR A 203 11.66 20.95 -2.70
N SER A 204 12.45 21.03 -1.63
CA SER A 204 13.77 20.40 -1.53
C SER A 204 13.72 19.00 -0.90
N VAL A 205 12.59 18.59 -0.30
CA VAL A 205 12.40 17.25 0.26
C VAL A 205 12.61 16.19 -0.82
N GLN A 206 13.45 15.20 -0.51
CA GLN A 206 13.59 14.00 -1.33
C GLN A 206 12.48 13.02 -0.98
N ILE A 207 11.52 12.85 -1.89
CA ILE A 207 10.39 11.96 -1.70
C ILE A 207 10.53 10.72 -2.58
N ASN A 208 10.44 9.53 -1.98
CA ASN A 208 10.36 8.28 -2.72
C ASN A 208 9.14 7.46 -2.29
N VAL A 209 8.46 6.87 -3.26
CA VAL A 209 7.36 5.93 -3.01
C VAL A 209 7.69 4.58 -3.63
N CYS A 210 7.49 3.51 -2.86
CA CYS A 210 7.81 2.19 -3.34
C CYS A 210 6.80 1.69 -4.40
N HIS A 211 7.32 1.32 -5.57
CA HIS A 211 6.57 0.62 -6.61
C HIS A 211 6.92 -0.87 -6.58
N GLU A 212 5.91 -1.72 -6.52
CA GLU A 212 6.06 -3.18 -6.31
C GLU A 212 6.98 -3.84 -7.35
N LYS A 213 6.84 -3.50 -8.63
CA LYS A 213 7.53 -4.17 -9.75
C LYS A 213 8.79 -3.45 -10.21
N LYS A 214 9.10 -2.28 -9.66
CA LYS A 214 10.32 -1.55 -9.99
C LYS A 214 11.43 -1.95 -9.03
N VAL A 215 12.64 -2.13 -9.54
CA VAL A 215 13.82 -2.42 -8.70
C VAL A 215 14.49 -1.12 -8.24
N GLU A 216 14.27 -0.02 -8.94
CA GLU A 216 14.80 1.30 -8.60
C GLU A 216 13.85 2.06 -7.66
N GLU A 217 14.41 3.04 -6.96
CA GLU A 217 13.64 4.03 -6.22
C GLU A 217 12.90 4.95 -7.20
N VAL A 218 11.62 5.19 -6.94
CA VAL A 218 10.83 6.11 -7.75
C VAL A 218 10.74 7.42 -6.99
N LYS A 219 11.40 8.44 -7.53
CA LYS A 219 11.40 9.80 -6.99
C LYS A 219 10.10 10.52 -7.36
N TYR A 220 9.55 11.24 -6.39
CA TYR A 220 8.33 12.01 -6.53
C TYR A 220 8.63 13.50 -6.35
N THR A 221 7.98 14.33 -7.15
CA THR A 221 7.80 15.74 -6.79
C THR A 221 6.79 15.85 -5.65
N LYS A 222 6.76 17.00 -4.97
CA LYS A 222 5.74 17.29 -3.96
C LYS A 222 4.33 17.09 -4.51
N GLU A 223 4.04 17.57 -5.71
CA GLU A 223 2.72 17.50 -6.34
C GLU A 223 2.33 16.05 -6.65
N GLN A 224 3.28 15.26 -7.16
CA GLN A 224 3.06 13.83 -7.40
C GLN A 224 2.77 13.10 -6.09
N PHE A 225 3.49 13.43 -5.00
CA PHE A 225 3.27 12.79 -3.71
C PHE A 225 1.94 13.19 -3.09
N LEU A 226 1.53 14.46 -3.21
CA LEU A 226 0.22 14.92 -2.75
C LEU A 226 -0.92 14.24 -3.51
N SER A 227 -0.76 14.03 -4.83
CA SER A 227 -1.67 13.20 -5.63
C SER A 227 -1.75 11.79 -5.05
N TRP A 228 -0.61 11.09 -5.02
CA TRP A 228 -0.49 9.74 -4.48
C TRP A 228 -1.11 9.60 -3.09
N TYR A 229 -0.81 10.51 -2.15
CA TYR A 229 -1.30 10.44 -0.76
C TYR A 229 -2.81 10.63 -0.67
N ARG A 230 -3.36 11.57 -1.46
CA ARG A 230 -4.81 11.79 -1.53
C ARG A 230 -5.52 10.53 -2.01
N HIS A 231 -4.98 9.86 -3.02
CA HIS A 231 -5.55 8.64 -3.59
C HIS A 231 -5.34 7.41 -2.70
N PHE A 232 -4.20 7.34 -2.03
CA PHE A 232 -3.95 6.39 -0.95
C PHE A 232 -5.04 6.47 0.13
N GLY A 233 -5.45 7.68 0.54
CA GLY A 233 -6.55 7.89 1.48
C GLY A 233 -7.97 7.56 0.98
N VAL A 234 -8.15 7.39 -0.33
CA VAL A 234 -9.41 6.88 -0.90
C VAL A 234 -9.53 5.37 -0.71
N MET A 235 -8.42 4.65 -0.87
CA MET A 235 -8.39 3.19 -0.74
C MET A 235 -8.26 2.72 0.71
N TRP A 236 -7.48 3.43 1.52
CA TRP A 236 -7.10 2.98 2.86
C TRP A 236 -7.74 3.83 3.96
N ALA A 237 -8.11 3.17 5.06
CA ALA A 237 -8.68 3.81 6.23
C ALA A 237 -8.01 3.30 7.51
N VAL A 238 -7.97 4.15 8.54
CA VAL A 238 -7.60 3.74 9.90
C VAL A 238 -8.80 2.98 10.50
N PRO A 239 -8.66 1.72 10.94
CA PRO A 239 -9.75 1.05 11.63
C PRO A 239 -9.90 1.60 13.06
N ASP A 240 -11.10 1.52 13.62
CA ASP A 240 -11.46 2.16 14.90
C ASP A 240 -10.59 1.74 16.10
N SER A 241 -10.01 0.54 16.04
CA SER A 241 -9.15 -0.05 17.09
C SER A 241 -7.66 0.19 16.90
N SER A 242 -7.23 0.82 15.80
CA SER A 242 -5.82 0.85 15.40
C SER A 242 -5.03 2.01 15.98
N HIS A 243 -3.73 1.76 16.10
CA HIS A 243 -2.73 2.69 16.62
C HIS A 243 -1.72 3.03 15.52
N PHE A 244 -1.33 4.30 15.48
CA PHE A 244 -0.13 4.74 14.79
C PHE A 244 1.05 4.49 15.70
N THR A 245 2.11 3.91 15.18
CA THR A 245 3.36 3.78 15.93
C THR A 245 4.42 4.67 15.31
N HIS A 246 5.11 5.41 16.16
CA HIS A 246 6.28 6.17 15.79
C HIS A 246 7.50 5.56 16.47
N GLN A 247 8.55 5.36 15.69
CA GLN A 247 9.83 4.89 16.19
C GLN A 247 10.91 5.88 15.79
N LEU A 248 11.67 6.35 16.77
CA LEU A 248 12.91 7.06 16.54
C LEU A 248 14.00 6.05 16.10
N LEU A 249 14.63 6.30 14.95
CA LEU A 249 15.68 5.42 14.42
C LEU A 249 17.07 5.92 14.78
N ASP A 250 17.28 7.24 14.67
CA ASP A 250 18.54 7.89 15.04
C ASP A 250 18.30 9.39 15.28
N MET A 251 19.10 10.00 16.15
CA MET A 251 19.02 11.42 16.47
C MET A 251 20.40 11.98 16.77
N GLY A 252 20.82 12.96 15.98
CA GLY A 252 22.00 13.78 16.20
C GLY A 252 21.66 15.25 16.48
N ASP A 253 22.68 16.08 16.60
CA ASP A 253 22.48 17.53 16.84
C ASP A 253 21.92 18.28 15.62
N LYS A 254 22.05 17.70 14.42
CA LYS A 254 21.62 18.33 13.15
C LYS A 254 20.63 17.50 12.36
N PHE A 255 20.25 16.32 12.84
CA PHE A 255 19.34 15.44 12.13
C PHE A 255 18.52 14.57 13.09
N ILE A 256 17.32 14.22 12.65
CA ILE A 256 16.43 13.26 13.30
C ILE A 256 15.97 12.30 12.19
N SER A 257 15.99 11.00 12.45
CA SER A 257 15.40 10.00 11.57
C SER A 257 14.38 9.16 12.33
N GLY A 258 13.25 8.88 11.69
CA GLY A 258 12.17 8.14 12.32
C GLY A 258 11.38 7.31 11.33
N ARG A 259 10.60 6.37 11.87
CA ARG A 259 9.64 5.54 11.15
C ARG A 259 8.26 5.72 11.75
N VAL A 260 7.28 5.91 10.89
CA VAL A 260 5.86 5.87 11.23
C VAL A 260 5.27 4.62 10.61
N THR A 261 4.56 3.82 11.41
CA THR A 261 3.77 2.70 10.92
C THR A 261 2.29 3.02 11.11
N MET A 262 1.54 2.96 10.01
CA MET A 262 0.10 3.15 9.97
C MET A 262 -0.54 1.78 9.73
N LYS A 263 -1.30 1.30 10.71
CA LYS A 263 -2.13 0.09 10.56
C LYS A 263 -3.44 0.47 9.89
N LEU A 264 -3.60 0.09 8.62
CA LEU A 264 -4.72 0.48 7.78
C LEU A 264 -5.49 -0.74 7.28
N VAL A 265 -6.78 -0.55 7.02
CA VAL A 265 -7.65 -1.52 6.36
C VAL A 265 -8.12 -0.95 5.03
N MET A 266 -8.46 -1.83 4.09
CA MET A 266 -9.11 -1.42 2.86
C MET A 266 -10.47 -0.81 3.20
N ARG A 267 -10.71 0.43 2.76
CA ARG A 267 -11.99 1.11 2.94
C ARG A 267 -13.09 0.27 2.30
N SER A 268 -14.29 0.31 2.87
CA SER A 268 -15.47 -0.29 2.26
C SER A 268 -15.40 -1.82 2.13
N VAL A 269 -14.43 -2.49 2.76
CA VAL A 269 -14.30 -3.95 2.73
C VAL A 269 -14.47 -4.48 4.14
N LYS A 270 -15.60 -5.15 4.36
CA LYS A 270 -15.90 -5.82 5.62
C LYS A 270 -14.84 -6.88 5.89
N ASP A 271 -14.31 -6.91 7.10
CA ASP A 271 -13.32 -7.89 7.57
C ASP A 271 -12.01 -7.87 6.74
N ALA A 272 -11.67 -6.74 6.11
CA ALA A 272 -10.39 -6.59 5.42
C ALA A 272 -9.20 -6.79 6.38
N PRO A 273 -8.15 -7.51 5.95
CA PRO A 273 -6.96 -7.68 6.77
C PRO A 273 -6.29 -6.34 7.04
N GLU A 274 -5.87 -6.12 8.28
CA GLU A 274 -5.01 -4.99 8.63
C GLU A 274 -3.67 -5.11 7.92
N ARG A 275 -3.20 -3.99 7.35
CA ARG A 275 -1.93 -3.86 6.65
C ARG A 275 -1.11 -2.76 7.27
N ASP A 276 0.17 -3.04 7.52
CA ASP A 276 1.12 -2.07 8.04
C ASP A 276 1.73 -1.27 6.88
N TRP A 277 1.53 0.05 6.90
CA TRP A 277 2.10 0.99 5.95
C TRP A 277 3.18 1.82 6.64
N GLN A 278 4.40 1.76 6.11
CA GLN A 278 5.56 2.35 6.77
C GLN A 278 6.10 3.57 6.00
N PHE A 279 6.29 4.66 6.73
CA PHE A 279 6.89 5.90 6.25
C PHE A 279 8.17 6.13 7.02
N LYS A 280 9.30 6.24 6.33
CA LYS A 280 10.58 6.58 6.92
C LYS A 280 10.93 8.01 6.55
N TYR A 281 11.32 8.80 7.54
CA TYR A 281 11.60 10.22 7.34
C TYR A 281 12.94 10.60 7.94
N VAL A 282 13.56 11.62 7.36
CA VAL A 282 14.70 12.33 7.94
C VAL A 282 14.36 13.81 7.98
N ALA A 283 14.60 14.43 9.12
CA ALA A 283 14.55 15.86 9.32
C ALA A 283 15.95 16.37 9.62
N THR A 284 16.27 17.56 9.13
CA THR A 284 17.58 18.19 9.33
C THR A 284 17.39 19.61 9.85
N HIS A 285 18.29 20.01 10.73
CA HIS A 285 18.30 21.34 11.31
C HIS A 285 19.00 22.32 10.37
N TYR A 286 18.26 23.29 9.83
CA TYR A 286 18.77 24.34 8.97
C TYR A 286 18.53 25.71 9.62
N GLY A 287 19.59 26.30 10.19
CA GLY A 287 19.47 27.57 10.91
C GLY A 287 18.80 27.38 12.26
N GLU A 288 17.64 28.01 12.47
CA GLU A 288 16.81 27.88 13.68
C GLU A 288 15.66 26.88 13.52
N ASP A 289 15.41 26.37 12.31
CA ASP A 289 14.26 25.53 11.99
C ASP A 289 14.64 24.08 11.68
N TRP A 290 13.77 23.16 12.06
CA TRP A 290 13.81 21.76 11.65
C TRP A 290 12.96 21.56 10.40
N GLU A 291 13.57 21.05 9.33
CA GLU A 291 12.88 20.79 8.08
C GLU A 291 12.95 19.31 7.72
N LEU A 292 11.89 18.80 7.10
CA LEU A 292 11.92 17.47 6.51
C LEU A 292 12.87 17.48 5.31
N SER A 293 13.87 16.62 5.31
CA SER A 293 14.84 16.50 4.19
C SER A 293 14.56 15.29 3.31
N SER A 294 14.03 14.20 3.86
CA SER A 294 13.61 13.05 3.07
C SER A 294 12.39 12.34 3.63
N LEU A 295 11.59 11.77 2.74
CA LEU A 295 10.43 10.94 3.03
C LEU A 295 10.41 9.72 2.10
N ASN A 296 10.35 8.52 2.67
CA ASN A 296 10.33 7.27 1.94
C ASN A 296 9.13 6.43 2.37
N VAL A 297 8.20 6.18 1.45
CA VAL A 297 7.11 5.22 1.66
C VAL A 297 7.60 3.83 1.30
N LEU A 298 7.68 2.95 2.29
CA LEU A 298 8.18 1.60 2.11
C LEU A 298 7.13 0.70 1.47
N CYS A 299 7.58 -0.36 0.79
CA CYS A 299 6.65 -1.33 0.23
C CYS A 299 5.98 -2.16 1.33
N ASN A 300 4.69 -2.45 1.16
CA ASN A 300 4.03 -3.54 1.85
C ASN A 300 4.19 -4.82 1.02
N ASP A 301 4.85 -5.83 1.58
CA ASP A 301 5.16 -7.08 0.89
C ASP A 301 3.94 -8.01 0.77
N ALA A 302 2.92 -7.81 1.60
CA ALA A 302 1.68 -8.57 1.61
C ALA A 302 0.61 -8.04 0.63
N VAL A 303 0.81 -6.87 0.03
CA VAL A 303 -0.14 -6.25 -0.90
C VAL A 303 0.41 -6.27 -2.32
N GLU A 304 -0.40 -6.74 -3.28
CA GLU A 304 -0.14 -6.58 -4.72
C GLU A 304 -0.90 -5.33 -5.20
N TYR A 305 -0.24 -4.17 -5.26
CA TYR A 305 -0.93 -2.87 -5.28
C TYR A 305 -1.96 -2.72 -6.39
N LYS A 306 -1.61 -3.19 -7.60
CA LYS A 306 -2.49 -3.11 -8.75
C LYS A 306 -3.69 -4.05 -8.61
N ASP A 307 -3.45 -5.28 -8.19
CA ASP A 307 -4.49 -6.30 -8.08
C ASP A 307 -5.41 -5.98 -6.89
N GLU A 308 -4.87 -5.58 -5.74
CA GLU A 308 -5.63 -5.14 -4.56
C GLU A 308 -6.47 -3.90 -4.88
N SER A 309 -5.90 -2.91 -5.58
CA SER A 309 -6.65 -1.73 -6.02
C SER A 309 -7.79 -2.13 -6.95
N TYR A 310 -7.53 -3.00 -7.92
CA TYR A 310 -8.52 -3.44 -8.91
C TYR A 310 -9.67 -4.25 -8.29
N LEU A 311 -9.38 -5.13 -7.34
CA LEU A 311 -10.38 -5.91 -6.62
C LEU A 311 -11.39 -5.03 -5.87
N HIS A 312 -10.94 -3.90 -5.32
CA HIS A 312 -11.74 -3.11 -4.39
C HIS A 312 -12.25 -1.79 -4.95
N ILE A 313 -11.61 -1.22 -5.97
CA ILE A 313 -11.93 0.13 -6.47
C ILE A 313 -13.40 0.26 -6.91
N ARG A 314 -13.97 -0.78 -7.52
CA ARG A 314 -15.38 -0.78 -7.97
C ARG A 314 -16.34 -0.63 -6.79
N LYS A 315 -16.07 -1.36 -5.71
CA LYS A 315 -16.88 -1.34 -4.49
C LYS A 315 -16.73 -0.01 -3.75
N ILE A 316 -15.51 0.50 -3.63
CA ILE A 316 -15.22 1.81 -3.01
C ILE A 316 -15.93 2.93 -3.77
N ILE A 317 -15.91 2.90 -5.11
CA ILE A 317 -16.66 3.86 -5.93
C ILE A 317 -18.16 3.76 -5.68
N ALA A 318 -18.71 2.54 -5.68
CA ALA A 318 -20.14 2.32 -5.47
C ALA A 318 -20.59 2.77 -4.07
N GLU A 319 -19.83 2.45 -3.03
CA GLU A 319 -20.14 2.89 -1.66
C GLU A 319 -20.03 4.41 -1.53
N ARG A 320 -19.03 5.04 -2.14
CA ARG A 320 -18.92 6.51 -2.10
C ARG A 320 -20.06 7.22 -2.84
N PHE A 321 -20.53 6.64 -3.94
CA PHE A 321 -21.73 7.11 -4.62
C PHE A 321 -22.94 7.06 -3.67
N VAL A 322 -23.14 5.94 -2.98
CA VAL A 322 -24.25 5.74 -2.03
C VAL A 322 -24.17 6.72 -0.86
N GLU A 323 -23.00 6.84 -0.23
CA GLU A 323 -22.75 7.80 0.87
C GLU A 323 -23.12 9.23 0.46
N ASN A 324 -22.65 9.67 -0.71
CA ASN A 324 -22.95 11.01 -1.22
C ASN A 324 -24.45 11.23 -1.43
N VAL A 325 -25.17 10.24 -2.00
CA VAL A 325 -26.62 10.33 -2.21
C VAL A 325 -27.37 10.40 -0.88
N GLU A 326 -26.98 9.57 0.10
CA GLU A 326 -27.61 9.54 1.42
C GLU A 326 -27.35 10.81 2.25
N GLU A 327 -26.14 11.36 2.19
CA GLU A 327 -25.79 12.62 2.86
C GLU A 327 -26.62 13.80 2.33
N MET A 328 -26.82 13.88 1.01
CA MET A 328 -27.58 14.96 0.39
C MET A 328 -29.05 14.97 0.82
N GLU A 329 -29.66 13.78 0.84
CA GLU A 329 -31.04 13.61 1.31
C GLU A 329 -31.16 14.01 2.81
N LYS A 330 -30.20 13.62 3.65
CA LYS A 330 -30.17 13.97 5.08
C LYS A 330 -30.20 15.48 5.31
N TYR A 331 -29.55 16.26 4.46
CA TYR A 331 -29.52 17.73 4.56
C TYR A 331 -30.65 18.43 3.78
N ALA A 332 -31.66 17.68 3.31
CA ALA A 332 -32.79 18.17 2.52
C ALA A 332 -32.34 19.00 1.30
N ILE A 333 -31.15 18.71 0.78
CA ILE A 333 -30.72 19.20 -0.51
C ILE A 333 -31.36 18.23 -1.50
N PRO A 334 -32.29 18.65 -2.38
CA PRO A 334 -32.86 17.75 -3.37
C PRO A 334 -31.70 17.06 -4.08
N PRO A 335 -31.63 15.71 -4.16
CA PRO A 335 -30.50 15.00 -4.73
C PRO A 335 -30.39 15.31 -6.22
N ARG A 336 -29.78 16.45 -6.56
CA ARG A 336 -29.56 16.86 -7.94
C ARG A 336 -28.58 15.89 -8.56
N TRP A 337 -28.80 15.58 -9.83
CA TRP A 337 -27.96 14.67 -10.61
C TRP A 337 -26.46 14.95 -10.44
N TRP A 338 -26.02 16.21 -10.46
CA TRP A 338 -24.59 16.56 -10.33
C TRP A 338 -24.02 16.31 -8.92
N ALA A 339 -24.85 16.39 -7.90
CA ALA A 339 -24.42 16.16 -6.53
C ALA A 339 -24.07 14.66 -6.36
N THR A 340 -24.77 13.80 -7.12
CA THR A 340 -24.44 12.37 -7.23
C THR A 340 -23.21 12.04 -8.05
N VAL A 341 -22.54 13.01 -8.70
CA VAL A 341 -21.24 12.80 -9.38
C VAL A 341 -20.08 13.50 -8.68
N GLU A 342 -20.31 14.18 -7.55
CA GLU A 342 -19.23 14.79 -6.74
C GLU A 342 -18.22 13.74 -6.26
N PHE A 343 -18.67 12.49 -6.02
CA PHE A 343 -17.80 11.38 -5.62
C PHE A 343 -16.66 11.15 -6.63
N VAL A 344 -16.91 11.43 -7.92
CA VAL A 344 -15.96 11.22 -9.03
C VAL A 344 -14.66 12.00 -8.80
N LYS A 345 -14.72 13.12 -8.08
CA LYS A 345 -13.56 13.95 -7.74
C LYS A 345 -12.47 13.17 -6.99
N ALA A 346 -12.85 12.21 -6.15
CA ALA A 346 -11.90 11.38 -5.43
C ALA A 346 -11.21 10.35 -6.34
N PHE A 347 -11.81 10.01 -7.47
CA PHE A 347 -11.37 8.95 -8.38
C PHE A 347 -10.83 9.48 -9.71
N THR A 348 -10.55 10.78 -9.83
CA THR A 348 -9.97 11.39 -11.03
C THR A 348 -8.59 11.97 -10.73
N LYS A 349 -7.74 11.99 -11.76
CA LYS A 349 -6.35 12.46 -11.61
C LYS A 349 -6.27 13.99 -11.48
N ASN A 350 -6.99 14.71 -12.34
CA ASN A 350 -6.94 16.16 -12.43
C ASN A 350 -8.28 16.83 -12.11
N GLY A 351 -9.20 16.12 -11.44
CA GLY A 351 -10.58 16.61 -11.26
C GLY A 351 -11.40 16.68 -12.55
N LYS A 352 -10.92 16.04 -13.63
CA LYS A 352 -11.58 16.00 -14.95
C LYS A 352 -11.88 14.57 -15.35
N VAL A 353 -13.02 14.37 -16.00
CA VAL A 353 -13.44 13.07 -16.54
C VAL A 353 -14.19 13.28 -17.85
N LYS A 354 -14.12 12.29 -18.75
CA LYS A 354 -14.99 12.27 -19.94
C LYS A 354 -16.36 11.79 -19.54
N MET A 355 -17.39 12.56 -19.85
CA MET A 355 -18.76 12.19 -19.54
C MET A 355 -19.60 12.11 -20.80
N LEU A 356 -20.36 11.03 -20.92
CA LEU A 356 -21.41 10.86 -21.92
C LEU A 356 -22.73 10.60 -21.19
N TRP A 357 -23.76 11.33 -21.55
CA TRP A 357 -25.12 11.12 -21.05
C TRP A 357 -26.10 11.10 -22.21
N CYS A 358 -27.35 10.72 -21.94
CA CYS A 358 -28.39 10.49 -22.95
C CYS A 358 -28.48 11.56 -24.06
N ASP A 359 -28.46 12.84 -23.69
CA ASP A 359 -28.64 13.96 -24.63
C ASP A 359 -27.32 14.49 -25.23
N ALA A 360 -26.17 13.97 -24.80
CA ALA A 360 -24.87 14.39 -25.31
C ALA A 360 -24.62 13.76 -26.69
N ARG A 361 -24.45 14.62 -27.71
CA ARG A 361 -24.10 14.20 -29.08
C ARG A 361 -22.66 13.67 -29.23
N SER A 362 -21.79 13.89 -28.23
CA SER A 362 -20.38 13.46 -28.21
C SER A 362 -19.83 13.34 -26.80
N ASP A 363 -18.75 12.57 -26.63
CA ASP A 363 -17.97 12.54 -25.39
C ASP A 363 -17.33 13.92 -25.16
N ASN A 364 -17.75 14.62 -24.11
CA ASN A 364 -17.14 15.87 -23.73
C ASN A 364 -16.29 15.65 -22.46
N GLU A 365 -15.07 16.20 -22.44
CA GLU A 365 -14.34 16.37 -21.18
C GLU A 365 -15.05 17.46 -20.39
N VAL A 366 -15.53 17.09 -19.20
CA VAL A 366 -16.28 17.99 -18.34
C VAL A 366 -15.52 18.18 -17.03
N THR A 367 -15.49 19.43 -16.56
CA THR A 367 -15.06 19.76 -15.20
C THR A 367 -16.23 19.67 -14.23
N GLU A 368 -15.93 19.71 -12.93
CA GLU A 368 -16.93 19.83 -11.85
C GLU A 368 -17.93 20.97 -12.13
N LEU A 369 -17.44 22.13 -12.58
CA LEU A 369 -18.26 23.30 -12.89
C LEU A 369 -19.15 23.09 -14.13
N ASP A 370 -18.68 22.35 -15.13
CA ASP A 370 -19.46 22.06 -16.34
C ASP A 370 -20.62 21.11 -16.02
N MET A 371 -20.38 20.12 -15.16
CA MET A 371 -21.43 19.23 -14.64
C MET A 371 -22.48 20.03 -13.84
N PHE A 372 -22.05 20.98 -13.01
CA PHE A 372 -22.94 21.87 -12.24
C PHE A 372 -23.78 22.81 -13.14
N THR A 373 -23.17 23.37 -14.18
CA THR A 373 -23.82 24.36 -15.06
C THR A 373 -24.85 23.73 -15.98
N PHE A 374 -24.61 22.48 -16.41
CA PHE A 374 -25.53 21.71 -17.24
C PHE A 374 -26.87 21.40 -16.51
N ASP A 375 -26.84 21.17 -15.20
CA ASP A 375 -28.02 20.85 -14.39
C ASP A 375 -28.95 22.04 -14.13
N ARG A 376 -28.41 23.26 -14.03
CA ARG A 376 -29.23 24.48 -13.93
C ARG A 376 -30.21 24.64 -15.10
N GLN A 377 -29.97 23.93 -16.21
CA GLN A 377 -30.81 23.95 -17.41
C GLN A 377 -31.82 22.78 -17.45
N GLN A 378 -31.71 21.78 -16.56
CA GLN A 378 -32.65 20.65 -16.45
C GLN A 378 -33.93 21.09 -15.72
N ARG A 379 -35.10 20.76 -16.29
CA ARG A 379 -36.40 21.30 -15.86
C ARG A 379 -37.04 20.61 -14.66
N TYR A 380 -36.53 19.47 -14.17
CA TYR A 380 -37.17 18.67 -13.12
C TYR A 380 -36.16 18.14 -12.09
N ASN A 381 -36.49 18.23 -10.81
CA ASN A 381 -35.73 17.60 -9.73
C ASN A 381 -35.94 16.07 -9.79
N LEU A 382 -34.84 15.31 -9.78
CA LEU A 382 -34.83 13.84 -9.77
C LEU A 382 -34.44 13.34 -8.37
N LYS A 383 -35.00 12.20 -7.96
CA LYS A 383 -34.66 11.50 -6.72
C LYS A 383 -34.26 10.06 -7.01
N PHE A 384 -33.07 9.65 -6.56
CA PHE A 384 -32.63 8.26 -6.63
C PHE A 384 -33.25 7.44 -5.50
N THR A 385 -33.82 6.28 -5.84
CA THR A 385 -34.54 5.42 -4.89
C THR A 385 -33.86 4.08 -4.67
N LYS A 386 -33.21 3.54 -5.70
CA LYS A 386 -32.49 2.27 -5.62
C LYS A 386 -31.21 2.29 -6.44
N TYR A 387 -30.30 1.39 -6.10
CA TYR A 387 -29.07 1.17 -6.84
C TYR A 387 -28.70 -0.31 -6.93
N TRP A 388 -27.92 -0.65 -7.94
CA TRP A 388 -27.35 -1.97 -8.15
C TRP A 388 -25.92 -1.81 -8.67
N PHE A 389 -25.03 -2.67 -8.21
CA PHE A 389 -23.68 -2.75 -8.74
C PHE A 389 -23.30 -4.22 -8.90
N ASP A 390 -22.43 -4.48 -9.88
CA ASP A 390 -21.94 -5.83 -10.12
C ASP A 390 -21.10 -6.31 -8.92
N ARG A 391 -21.57 -7.37 -8.27
CA ARG A 391 -20.89 -8.01 -7.13
C ARG A 391 -19.91 -9.09 -7.55
N ALA A 392 -19.81 -9.40 -8.84
CA ALA A 392 -18.84 -10.35 -9.34
C ALA A 392 -17.42 -9.83 -9.07
N GLU A 393 -16.59 -10.68 -8.47
CA GLU A 393 -15.19 -10.36 -8.27
C GLU A 393 -14.48 -10.25 -9.63
N PRO A 394 -13.69 -9.19 -9.85
CA PRO A 394 -12.98 -9.04 -11.09
C PRO A 394 -11.86 -10.08 -11.21
N SER A 395 -11.58 -10.52 -12.44
CA SER A 395 -10.56 -11.54 -12.70
C SER A 395 -9.15 -10.97 -12.59
N LEU A 396 -8.28 -11.65 -11.82
CA LEU A 396 -6.85 -11.36 -11.77
C LEU A 396 -6.07 -12.10 -12.88
N PRO A 397 -4.90 -11.60 -13.32
CA PRO A 397 -4.25 -10.35 -12.90
C PRO A 397 -4.95 -9.11 -13.46
N ALA A 398 -4.85 -7.98 -12.76
CA ALA A 398 -5.56 -6.77 -13.13
C ALA A 398 -5.09 -6.17 -14.46
N LYS A 399 -6.04 -5.78 -15.32
CA LYS A 399 -5.76 -5.12 -16.62
C LYS A 399 -5.47 -3.64 -16.42
N ASP A 400 -4.62 -3.04 -17.26
CA ASP A 400 -4.33 -1.60 -17.16
C ASP A 400 -5.56 -0.71 -17.36
N ARG A 401 -6.57 -1.20 -18.08
CA ARG A 401 -7.84 -0.53 -18.30
C ARG A 401 -8.96 -1.55 -18.22
N ASP A 402 -10.07 -1.14 -17.64
CA ASP A 402 -11.25 -1.99 -17.52
C ASP A 402 -12.53 -1.17 -17.35
N GLU A 403 -13.68 -1.83 -17.46
CA GLU A 403 -15.00 -1.20 -17.32
C GLU A 403 -15.87 -1.98 -16.34
N PHE A 404 -16.70 -1.26 -15.59
CA PHE A 404 -17.71 -1.86 -14.73
C PHE A 404 -19.02 -1.10 -14.80
N HIS A 405 -20.09 -1.79 -14.44
CA HIS A 405 -21.46 -1.33 -14.61
C HIS A 405 -22.13 -1.11 -13.25
N PHE A 406 -22.95 -0.07 -13.22
CA PHE A 406 -23.78 0.31 -12.09
C PHE A 406 -25.15 0.69 -12.62
N LYS A 407 -26.21 0.44 -11.87
CA LYS A 407 -27.55 0.85 -12.25
C LYS A 407 -28.20 1.64 -11.13
N THR A 408 -28.96 2.66 -11.50
CA THR A 408 -29.76 3.45 -10.56
C THR A 408 -31.20 3.49 -10.98
N ILE A 409 -32.08 3.61 -10.00
CA ILE A 409 -33.49 3.88 -10.23
C ILE A 409 -33.79 5.28 -9.71
N SER A 410 -34.40 6.11 -10.55
CA SER A 410 -34.76 7.48 -10.24
C SER A 410 -36.25 7.73 -10.48
N GLN A 411 -36.80 8.73 -9.81
CA GLN A 411 -38.18 9.20 -9.98
C GLN A 411 -38.23 10.72 -9.83
N ALA A 412 -39.34 11.35 -10.23
CA ALA A 412 -39.55 12.77 -9.97
C ALA A 412 -39.64 13.05 -8.47
N ASP A 413 -39.04 14.15 -8.00
CA ASP A 413 -39.10 14.58 -6.59
C ASP A 413 -40.43 15.28 -6.28
N VAL A 414 -41.52 14.49 -6.27
CA VAL A 414 -42.89 14.90 -5.97
C VAL A 414 -43.58 13.83 -5.12
N GLU A 415 -44.65 14.20 -4.41
CA GLU A 415 -45.37 13.31 -3.48
C GLU A 415 -45.88 12.02 -4.15
N ASN A 416 -46.32 12.10 -5.42
CA ASN A 416 -46.82 10.98 -6.20
C ASN A 416 -46.15 10.97 -7.58
N PRO A 417 -44.96 10.37 -7.73
CA PRO A 417 -44.27 10.31 -9.00
C PRO A 417 -45.00 9.38 -9.98
N GLU A 418 -45.30 9.89 -11.18
CA GLU A 418 -46.01 9.15 -12.23
C GLU A 418 -45.11 8.13 -12.94
N TYR A 419 -43.79 8.40 -13.02
CA TYR A 419 -42.83 7.59 -13.77
C TYR A 419 -41.60 7.27 -12.93
N THR A 420 -41.08 6.06 -13.13
CA THR A 420 -39.81 5.59 -12.55
C THR A 420 -38.88 5.19 -13.68
N TYR A 421 -37.60 5.58 -13.61
CA TYR A 421 -36.62 5.32 -14.65
C TYR A 421 -35.43 4.51 -14.12
N GLU A 422 -35.01 3.49 -14.86
CA GLU A 422 -33.73 2.81 -14.68
C GLU A 422 -32.65 3.47 -15.55
N HIS A 423 -31.50 3.79 -14.97
CA HIS A 423 -30.33 4.28 -15.66
C HIS A 423 -29.17 3.30 -15.50
N GLU A 424 -28.52 2.95 -16.60
CA GLU A 424 -27.27 2.21 -16.59
C GLU A 424 -26.09 3.18 -16.68
N TRP A 425 -25.10 2.94 -15.83
CA TRP A 425 -23.85 3.66 -15.77
C TRP A 425 -22.70 2.72 -16.11
N THR A 426 -21.82 3.17 -16.99
CA THR A 426 -20.56 2.49 -17.30
C THR A 426 -19.40 3.37 -16.85
N PHE A 427 -18.55 2.81 -16.00
CA PHE A 427 -17.35 3.46 -15.49
C PHE A 427 -16.11 2.83 -16.13
N THR A 428 -15.32 3.62 -16.84
CA THR A 428 -14.03 3.18 -17.38
C THR A 428 -12.92 3.58 -16.42
N ILE A 429 -12.21 2.58 -15.89
CA ILE A 429 -11.05 2.77 -15.02
C ILE A 429 -9.73 2.53 -15.74
N LYS A 430 -8.68 3.24 -15.33
CA LYS A 430 -7.30 3.07 -15.83
C LYS A 430 -6.30 3.11 -14.67
N TRP A 431 -5.35 2.18 -14.67
CA TRP A 431 -4.22 2.16 -13.75
C TRP A 431 -3.29 3.35 -13.98
N ASP A 432 -2.96 4.06 -12.92
CA ASP A 432 -1.88 5.04 -12.91
C ASP A 432 -0.69 4.50 -12.14
N GLU A 433 0.43 4.37 -12.83
CA GLU A 433 1.65 3.84 -12.23
C GLU A 433 2.25 4.81 -11.19
N MET A 434 2.09 6.13 -11.33
CA MET A 434 2.64 7.06 -10.33
C MET A 434 1.77 7.10 -9.09
N ASP A 435 0.46 7.09 -9.22
CA ASP A 435 -0.38 7.13 -8.03
C ASP A 435 -0.67 5.72 -7.44
N GLN A 436 -0.24 4.66 -8.14
CA GLN A 436 -0.44 3.25 -7.77
C GLN A 436 -1.92 2.94 -7.44
N MET A 437 -2.83 3.49 -8.25
CA MET A 437 -4.29 3.34 -8.11
C MET A 437 -5.00 3.39 -9.46
N TYR A 438 -6.21 2.84 -9.54
CA TYR A 438 -7.13 3.01 -10.67
C TYR A 438 -7.94 4.30 -10.61
N TYR A 439 -8.02 4.99 -11.76
CA TYR A 439 -8.77 6.23 -11.95
C TYR A 439 -9.94 6.07 -12.89
N LEU A 440 -11.03 6.77 -12.60
CA LEU A 440 -12.10 7.04 -13.56
C LEU A 440 -11.58 7.94 -14.68
N THR A 441 -11.65 7.41 -15.91
CA THR A 441 -11.27 8.13 -17.13
C THR A 441 -12.48 8.51 -17.96
N ARG A 442 -13.55 7.73 -17.87
CA ARG A 442 -14.81 7.97 -18.56
C ARG A 442 -15.99 7.46 -17.75
N ILE A 443 -17.09 8.19 -17.82
CA ILE A 443 -18.38 7.82 -17.26
C ILE A 443 -19.41 7.92 -18.39
N ARG A 444 -20.22 6.89 -18.57
CA ARG A 444 -21.34 6.89 -19.51
C ARG A 444 -22.61 6.60 -18.75
N MET A 445 -23.62 7.47 -18.84
CA MET A 445 -24.98 7.17 -18.39
C MET A 445 -25.89 6.94 -19.60
N SER A 446 -26.65 5.86 -19.59
CA SER A 446 -27.73 5.62 -20.55
C SER A 446 -28.89 6.59 -20.37
N CYS A 447 -29.74 6.70 -21.41
CA CYS A 447 -31.08 7.23 -21.23
C CYS A 447 -31.86 6.41 -20.21
N GLY A 448 -32.72 7.07 -19.45
CA GLY A 448 -33.62 6.40 -18.51
C GLY A 448 -34.59 5.50 -19.26
N ILE A 449 -34.69 4.25 -18.85
CA ILE A 449 -35.70 3.31 -19.34
C ILE A 449 -36.86 3.34 -18.34
N GLU A 450 -38.04 3.74 -18.80
CA GLU A 450 -39.24 3.78 -17.96
C GLU A 450 -39.60 2.35 -17.49
N LEU A 451 -39.69 2.19 -16.17
CA LEU A 451 -40.13 0.95 -15.53
C LEU A 451 -41.65 0.98 -15.42
N LYS A 452 -42.33 0.16 -16.21
CA LYS A 452 -43.80 0.03 -16.19
C LYS A 452 -44.26 -0.82 -15.02
N ASP A 453 -45.42 -0.46 -14.44
CA ASP A 453 -46.07 -1.23 -13.39
C ASP A 453 -46.20 -2.72 -13.76
N GLY A 454 -45.73 -3.60 -12.86
CA GLY A 454 -45.81 -5.06 -13.01
C GLY A 454 -44.62 -5.72 -13.69
N ILE A 455 -43.60 -4.98 -14.16
CA ILE A 455 -42.33 -5.56 -14.60
C ILE A 455 -41.45 -5.77 -13.36
N PRO A 456 -41.07 -7.02 -13.01
CA PRO A 456 -40.16 -7.26 -11.89
C PRO A 456 -38.83 -6.57 -12.18
N VAL A 457 -38.51 -5.55 -11.41
CA VAL A 457 -37.14 -5.06 -11.30
C VAL A 457 -36.33 -6.19 -10.66
N ASP A 458 -35.21 -6.60 -11.26
CA ASP A 458 -34.38 -7.69 -10.76
C ASP A 458 -34.22 -7.62 -9.24
N ALA A 459 -34.41 -8.73 -8.52
CA ALA A 459 -34.51 -8.78 -7.06
C ALA A 459 -33.22 -8.37 -6.29
N ASN A 460 -32.22 -7.82 -6.99
CA ASN A 460 -30.89 -7.51 -6.49
C ASN A 460 -30.65 -6.00 -6.24
N TYR A 461 -31.63 -5.13 -6.50
CA TYR A 461 -31.50 -3.70 -6.20
C TYR A 461 -31.52 -3.43 -4.69
N MET A 462 -30.59 -2.60 -4.24
CA MET A 462 -30.51 -2.09 -2.88
C MET A 462 -31.25 -0.76 -2.78
N VAL A 463 -31.87 -0.52 -1.63
CA VAL A 463 -32.54 0.75 -1.31
C VAL A 463 -31.54 1.65 -0.59
N PHE A 464 -31.49 2.93 -0.94
CA PHE A 464 -30.70 3.91 -0.18
C PHE A 464 -31.26 4.07 1.23
N ASN A 465 -30.40 4.15 2.22
CA ASN A 465 -30.76 4.31 3.61
C ASN A 465 -30.75 5.79 4.02
N PHE A 466 -31.87 6.47 3.80
CA PHE A 466 -32.02 7.90 4.10
C PHE A 466 -32.22 8.25 5.58
N GLY A 467 -31.82 7.38 6.51
CA GLY A 467 -31.85 7.69 7.95
C GLY A 467 -33.25 7.68 8.58
N GLY A 468 -34.16 6.84 8.08
CA GLY A 468 -35.33 6.45 8.87
C GLY A 468 -34.86 5.72 10.13
N LYS A 469 -35.25 6.21 11.33
CA LYS A 469 -35.02 5.50 12.60
C LYS A 469 -35.32 4.01 12.39
N ARG A 470 -34.34 3.15 12.69
CA ARG A 470 -34.60 1.72 12.90
C ARG A 470 -35.71 1.63 13.95
N HIS A 471 -36.85 1.05 13.58
CA HIS A 471 -37.80 0.52 14.55
C HIS A 471 -37.37 -0.89 14.96
#